data_AF-A0A1M7EY55-F1
#
_entry.id   AF-A0A1M7EY55-F1
#
_cell.length_a   1.000
_cell.length_b   1.000
_cell.length_c   1.000
_cell.angle_alpha   90.00
_cell.angle_beta   90.00
_cell.angle_gamma   90.00
#
_symmetry.space_group_name_H-M   'P 1'
#
loop_
_entity.id
_entity.type
_entity.pdbx_description
1 polymer ?
#
loop_
_entity_poly.entity_id
_entity_poly.type
_entity_poly.pdbx_seq_one_letter_code
_entity_poly.pdbx_strand_id
1 'polypeptide(L)'
;MLSASLQDFIDTYDLDDKGVDAITQDDAGRVRFVFELFHCDDALRSDESMDYRLAATFRPEDVTLHEGVLWHEEGDWLGTILDLQTQDGPLRLGIEWRSLIDRNHSWTSLSLCDGPLQAEEIVSERRRER
;
A
#
# COMPACT_ATOMS: atom_id res chain seq x y z
N MET A 1 -8.64 -14.57 14.21
CA MET A 1 -7.80 -13.36 14.28
C MET A 1 -8.77 -12.19 14.24
N LEU A 2 -8.70 -11.28 15.20
CA LEU A 2 -9.53 -10.07 15.17
C LEU A 2 -9.01 -9.20 14.03
N SER A 3 -9.89 -8.84 13.09
CA SER A 3 -9.61 -7.79 12.11
C SER A 3 -9.23 -6.53 12.89
N ALA A 4 -8.05 -5.96 12.64
CA ALA A 4 -7.72 -4.66 13.20
C ALA A 4 -8.71 -3.62 12.64
N SER A 5 -9.10 -2.62 13.44
CA SER A 5 -9.86 -1.51 12.88
C SER A 5 -8.99 -0.76 11.86
N LEU A 6 -9.62 -0.05 10.92
CA LEU A 6 -8.88 0.74 9.94
C LEU A 6 -7.95 1.77 10.60
N GLN A 7 -8.40 2.39 11.70
CA GLN A 7 -7.58 3.34 12.44
C GLN A 7 -6.37 2.65 13.09
N ASP A 8 -6.58 1.51 13.76
CA ASP A 8 -5.47 0.77 14.36
C ASP A 8 -4.44 0.34 13.30
N PHE A 9 -4.92 -0.04 12.11
CA PHE A 9 -4.07 -0.38 10.97
C PHE A 9 -3.22 0.81 10.51
N ILE A 10 -3.82 1.99 10.33
CA ILE A 10 -3.10 3.21 9.94
C ILE A 10 -2.07 3.59 11.01
N ASP A 11 -2.47 3.63 12.28
CA ASP A 11 -1.60 4.04 13.39
C ASP A 11 -0.44 3.07 13.62
N THR A 12 -0.66 1.77 13.39
CA THR A 12 0.38 0.75 13.57
C THR A 12 1.47 0.83 12.49
N TYR A 13 1.08 1.15 11.25
CA TYR A 13 1.99 1.08 10.11
C TYR A 13 2.38 2.44 9.52
N ASP A 14 1.82 3.53 10.06
CA ASP A 14 2.19 4.90 9.72
C ASP A 14 2.09 5.16 8.21
N LEU A 15 0.94 4.85 7.62
CA LEU A 15 0.76 4.75 6.16
C LEU A 15 0.75 6.09 5.41
N ASP A 16 0.84 7.21 6.12
CA ASP A 16 0.74 8.57 5.57
C ASP A 16 1.91 8.99 4.69
N ASP A 17 3.09 8.41 4.92
CA ASP A 17 4.29 8.65 4.10
C ASP A 17 4.88 7.35 3.53
N LYS A 18 4.03 6.38 3.18
CA LYS A 18 4.48 5.08 2.66
C LYS A 18 4.23 4.95 1.17
N GLY A 19 5.20 4.35 0.48
CA GLY A 19 5.08 3.98 -0.92
C GLY A 19 4.09 2.84 -1.10
N VAL A 20 3.49 2.74 -2.29
CA VAL A 20 2.64 1.61 -2.68
C VAL A 20 3.30 0.91 -3.85
N ASP A 21 3.75 -0.32 -3.65
CA ASP A 21 4.41 -1.12 -4.69
C ASP A 21 3.41 -1.77 -5.64
N ALA A 22 2.25 -2.15 -5.11
CA ALA A 22 1.25 -2.87 -5.89
C ALA A 22 -0.16 -2.75 -5.30
N ILE A 23 -1.14 -2.82 -6.20
CA ILE A 23 -2.53 -3.13 -5.88
C ILE A 23 -2.97 -4.23 -6.83
N THR A 24 -3.28 -5.41 -6.29
CA THR A 24 -3.65 -6.61 -7.05
C THR A 24 -4.94 -7.23 -6.53
N GLN A 25 -5.52 -8.15 -7.30
CA GLN A 25 -6.71 -8.90 -6.92
C GLN A 25 -6.42 -10.40 -6.95
N ASP A 26 -6.89 -11.13 -5.94
CA ASP A 26 -6.82 -12.60 -5.94
C ASP A 26 -8.05 -13.25 -6.60
N ASP A 27 -8.02 -14.58 -6.75
CA ASP A 27 -9.11 -15.35 -7.36
C ASP A 27 -10.45 -15.25 -6.59
N ALA A 28 -10.41 -14.87 -5.31
CA ALA A 28 -11.59 -14.65 -4.48
C ALA A 28 -12.11 -13.21 -4.58
N GLY A 29 -11.49 -12.37 -5.41
CA GLY A 29 -11.84 -10.97 -5.60
C GLY A 29 -11.28 -10.03 -4.53
N ARG A 30 -10.48 -10.53 -3.57
CA ARG A 30 -9.92 -9.72 -2.49
C ARG A 30 -8.84 -8.81 -3.02
N VAL A 31 -8.80 -7.60 -2.49
CA VAL A 31 -7.88 -6.56 -2.93
C VAL A 31 -6.65 -6.57 -2.03
N ARG A 32 -5.47 -6.77 -2.62
CA ARG A 32 -4.20 -6.78 -1.91
C ARG A 32 -3.40 -5.53 -2.25
N PHE A 33 -3.08 -4.76 -1.22
CA PHE A 33 -2.12 -3.67 -1.27
C PHE A 33 -0.77 -4.16 -0.77
N VAL A 34 0.30 -3.71 -1.42
CA VAL A 34 1.67 -3.89 -0.96
C VAL A 34 2.27 -2.51 -0.73
N PHE A 35 2.62 -2.21 0.51
CA PHE A 35 3.25 -0.93 0.89
C PHE A 35 4.74 -1.12 1.16
N GLU A 36 5.55 -0.13 0.79
CA GLU A 36 6.96 -0.02 1.19
C GLU A 36 7.02 0.57 2.60
N LEU A 37 7.56 -0.19 3.55
CA LEU A 37 7.70 0.21 4.95
C LEU A 37 9.09 0.79 5.28
N PHE A 38 10.04 0.75 4.36
CA PHE A 38 11.37 1.29 4.59
C PHE A 38 11.28 2.80 4.77
N HIS A 39 11.85 3.30 5.87
CA HIS A 39 11.95 4.74 6.13
C HIS A 39 13.26 5.01 6.86
N CYS A 40 14.07 5.95 6.37
CA CYS A 40 15.39 6.24 6.93
C CYS A 40 15.34 6.73 8.38
N ASP A 41 14.24 7.34 8.80
CA ASP A 41 14.03 7.81 10.18
C ASP A 41 13.48 6.71 11.12
N ASP A 42 13.08 5.54 10.62
CA ASP A 42 12.69 4.41 11.45
C ASP A 42 13.92 3.58 11.82
N ALA A 43 14.37 3.70 13.08
CA ALA A 43 15.55 3.00 13.59
C ALA A 43 15.40 1.46 13.58
N LEU A 44 14.19 0.92 13.47
CA LEU A 44 13.95 -0.53 13.33
C LEU A 44 14.03 -0.98 11.87
N ARG A 45 13.92 -0.04 10.92
CA ARG A 45 13.84 -0.28 9.47
C ARG A 45 14.82 0.58 8.68
N SER A 46 16.00 0.82 9.24
CA SER A 46 17.06 1.64 8.62
C SER A 46 18.13 0.82 7.89
N ASP A 47 17.94 -0.49 7.72
CA ASP A 47 18.89 -1.35 7.00
C ASP A 47 18.61 -1.29 5.50
N GLU A 48 19.37 -0.48 4.77
CA GLU A 48 19.28 -0.32 3.31
C GLU A 48 19.52 -1.62 2.52
N SER A 49 20.06 -2.67 3.16
CA SER A 49 20.26 -3.98 2.55
C SER A 49 19.03 -4.88 2.63
N MET A 50 17.96 -4.43 3.29
CA MET A 50 16.72 -5.17 3.49
C MET A 50 15.55 -4.44 2.82
N ASP A 51 14.64 -5.21 2.24
CA ASP A 51 13.33 -4.74 1.81
C ASP A 51 12.31 -5.02 2.93
N TYR A 52 11.61 -3.97 3.35
CA TYR A 52 10.55 -4.03 4.36
C TYR A 52 9.22 -3.71 3.67
N ARG A 53 8.31 -4.68 3.65
CA ARG A 53 7.02 -4.53 2.94
C ARG A 53 5.85 -4.93 3.82
N LEU A 54 4.71 -4.30 3.61
CA LEU A 54 3.44 -4.67 4.23
C LEU A 54 2.47 -5.17 3.16
N ALA A 55 2.06 -6.43 3.26
CA ALA A 55 0.98 -6.98 2.46
C ALA A 55 -0.33 -6.89 3.24
N ALA A 56 -1.26 -6.03 2.80
CA ALA A 56 -2.58 -5.88 3.42
C ALA A 56 -3.69 -6.30 2.46
N THR A 57 -4.56 -7.21 2.90
CA THR A 57 -5.67 -7.75 2.09
C THR A 57 -7.00 -7.26 2.62
N PHE A 58 -7.82 -6.68 1.74
CA PHE A 58 -9.14 -6.11 2.05
C PHE A 58 -10.24 -6.91 1.35
N ARG A 59 -11.47 -6.81 1.88
CA ARG A 59 -12.64 -7.28 1.13
C ARG A 59 -12.88 -6.36 -0.06
N PRO A 60 -13.42 -6.87 -1.18
CA PRO A 60 -13.75 -6.03 -2.33
C PRO A 60 -14.72 -4.89 -1.98
N GLU A 61 -15.70 -5.14 -1.10
CA GLU A 61 -16.66 -4.13 -0.65
C GLU A 61 -16.05 -3.02 0.23
N ASP A 62 -14.88 -3.29 0.82
CA ASP A 62 -14.17 -2.34 1.69
C ASP A 62 -13.24 -1.42 0.88
N VAL A 63 -13.16 -1.59 -0.45
CA VAL A 63 -12.33 -0.77 -1.35
C VAL A 63 -13.21 -0.10 -2.40
N THR A 64 -13.34 1.23 -2.33
CA THR A 64 -14.12 2.02 -3.29
C THR A 64 -13.19 2.85 -4.18
N LEU A 65 -13.16 2.56 -5.48
CA LEU A 65 -12.45 3.38 -6.46
C LEU A 65 -13.29 4.61 -6.82
N HIS A 66 -12.71 5.80 -6.71
CA HIS A 66 -13.35 7.06 -7.12
C HIS A 66 -12.89 7.50 -8.51
N GLU A 67 -11.60 7.36 -8.80
CA GLU A 67 -10.99 7.81 -10.05
C GLU A 67 -9.74 6.99 -10.39
N GLY A 68 -9.47 6.82 -11.68
CA GLY A 68 -8.20 6.28 -12.17
C GLY A 68 -8.18 4.76 -12.36
N VAL A 69 -6.98 4.19 -12.35
CA VAL A 69 -6.75 2.75 -12.50
C VAL A 69 -6.45 2.15 -11.14
N LEU A 70 -7.17 1.12 -10.74
CA LEU A 70 -6.94 0.48 -9.44
C LEU A 70 -5.72 -0.46 -9.46
N TRP A 71 -5.52 -1.17 -10.57
CA TRP A 71 -4.60 -2.31 -10.62
C TRP A 71 -3.23 -1.91 -11.13
N HIS A 72 -2.21 -2.14 -10.29
CA HIS A 72 -0.80 -1.91 -10.59
C HIS A 72 0.01 -3.08 -10.02
N GLU A 73 0.79 -3.76 -10.88
CA GLU A 73 1.60 -4.92 -10.49
C GLU A 73 2.95 -4.50 -9.90
N GLU A 74 3.45 -5.33 -8.99
CA GLU A 74 4.75 -5.15 -8.32
C GLU A 74 5.89 -5.17 -9.35
N GLY A 75 6.81 -4.20 -9.26
CA GLY A 75 7.99 -4.11 -10.12
C GLY A 75 7.77 -3.33 -11.43
N ASP A 76 6.52 -3.08 -11.80
CA ASP A 76 6.19 -2.31 -13.01
C ASP A 76 5.93 -0.83 -12.69
N TRP A 77 5.45 -0.55 -11.47
CA TRP A 77 5.05 0.78 -11.01
C TRP A 77 5.54 1.03 -9.60
N LEU A 78 5.75 2.31 -9.27
CA LEU A 78 5.96 2.78 -7.92
C LEU A 78 4.90 3.84 -7.60
N GLY A 79 4.12 3.59 -6.55
CA GLY A 79 3.06 4.45 -6.06
C GLY A 79 3.55 5.35 -4.92
N THR A 80 3.13 6.61 -4.92
CA THR A 80 3.34 7.56 -3.82
C THR A 80 1.98 8.09 -3.38
N ILE A 81 1.68 7.99 -2.08
CA ILE A 81 0.47 8.56 -1.50
C ILE A 81 0.66 10.08 -1.40
N LEU A 82 -0.17 10.85 -2.10
CA LEU A 82 -0.11 12.33 -2.14
C LEU A 82 -1.32 13.00 -1.47
N ASP A 83 -2.43 12.27 -1.31
CA ASP A 83 -3.63 12.75 -0.63
C ASP A 83 -4.07 11.68 0.35
N LEU A 84 -3.91 11.95 1.64
CA LEU A 84 -4.41 11.11 2.73
C LEU A 84 -5.40 11.91 3.56
N GLN A 85 -6.63 11.41 3.68
CA GLN A 85 -7.65 12.02 4.54
C GLN A 85 -8.16 11.00 5.54
N THR A 86 -7.91 11.27 6.82
CA THR A 86 -8.18 10.37 7.95
C THR A 86 -9.34 10.82 8.86
N GLN A 87 -10.11 11.86 8.48
CA GLN A 87 -11.16 12.39 9.36
C GLN A 87 -12.48 11.61 9.27
N ASP A 88 -12.92 11.07 10.41
CA ASP A 88 -14.25 10.51 10.71
C ASP A 88 -14.91 9.81 9.50
N GLY A 89 -14.42 8.61 9.15
CA GLY A 89 -15.00 7.82 8.07
C GLY A 89 -13.98 6.94 7.34
N PRO A 90 -14.28 6.57 6.08
CA PRO A 90 -13.35 5.85 5.22
C PRO A 90 -12.03 6.62 5.04
N LEU A 91 -10.91 5.91 5.06
CA LEU A 91 -9.61 6.46 4.70
C LEU A 91 -9.63 6.80 3.21
N ARG A 92 -9.41 8.05 2.84
CA ARG A 92 -9.24 8.42 1.44
C ARG A 92 -7.76 8.47 1.08
N LEU A 93 -7.45 7.86 -0.06
CA LEU A 93 -6.10 7.76 -0.63
C LEU A 93 -6.11 8.33 -2.04
N GLY A 94 -5.13 9.18 -2.35
CA GLY A 94 -4.74 9.59 -3.69
C GLY A 94 -3.31 9.13 -3.95
N ILE A 95 -3.14 8.26 -4.94
CA ILE A 95 -1.85 7.62 -5.26
C ILE A 95 -1.43 8.08 -6.65
N GLU A 96 -0.25 8.70 -6.73
CA GLU A 96 0.45 8.90 -8.00
C GLU A 96 1.29 7.66 -8.29
N TRP A 97 1.13 7.10 -9.48
CA TRP A 97 1.94 5.99 -9.96
C TRP A 97 2.92 6.46 -11.01
N ARG A 98 4.17 6.03 -10.87
CA ARG A 98 5.22 6.19 -11.88
C ARG A 98 5.61 4.83 -12.44
N SER A 99 5.59 4.67 -13.75
CA SER A 99 6.09 3.43 -14.37
C SER A 99 7.60 3.31 -14.18
N LEU A 100 8.07 2.09 -13.94
CA LEU A 100 9.48 1.73 -13.89
C LEU A 100 10.00 1.24 -15.25
N ILE A 101 9.08 0.88 -16.15
CA ILE A 101 9.41 0.35 -17.49
C ILE A 101 9.46 1.48 -18.52
N ASP A 102 8.62 2.51 -18.36
CA ASP A 102 8.57 3.66 -19.26
C ASP A 102 8.41 4.98 -18.49
N ARG A 103 8.11 6.07 -19.19
CA ARG A 103 7.97 7.42 -18.59
C ARG A 103 6.51 7.80 -18.31
N ASN A 104 5.62 6.82 -18.23
CA ASN A 104 4.21 7.08 -17.98
C ASN A 104 3.94 7.32 -16.49
N HIS A 105 2.89 8.10 -16.26
CA HIS A 105 2.32 8.36 -14.95
C HIS A 105 0.84 7.95 -14.96
N SER A 106 0.34 7.50 -13.82
CA SER A 106 -1.07 7.21 -13.59
C SER A 106 -1.51 7.77 -12.25
N TRP A 107 -2.80 7.89 -12.04
CA TRP A 107 -3.40 8.37 -10.80
C TRP A 107 -4.48 7.41 -10.36
N THR A 108 -4.63 7.25 -9.04
CA THR A 108 -5.71 6.49 -8.42
C THR A 108 -6.24 7.27 -7.23
N SER A 109 -7.55 7.51 -7.18
CA SER A 109 -8.21 7.94 -5.95
C SER A 109 -9.16 6.86 -5.48
N LEU A 110 -9.04 6.45 -4.22
CA LEU A 110 -9.87 5.41 -3.62
C LEU A 110 -10.17 5.69 -2.14
N SER A 111 -11.10 4.93 -1.58
CA SER A 111 -11.36 4.86 -0.15
C SER A 111 -11.26 3.44 0.38
N LEU A 112 -10.67 3.28 1.56
CA LEU A 112 -10.74 2.09 2.39
C LEU A 112 -11.81 2.31 3.46
N CYS A 113 -12.85 1.46 3.49
CA CYS A 113 -14.02 1.64 4.34
C CYS A 113 -13.93 0.89 5.67
N ASP A 114 -13.07 -0.13 5.75
CA ASP A 114 -12.81 -0.93 6.95
C ASP A 114 -11.35 -1.41 6.95
N GLY A 115 -10.89 -1.98 8.07
CA GLY A 115 -9.55 -2.53 8.19
C GLY A 115 -9.33 -3.80 7.34
N PRO A 116 -8.07 -4.17 7.11
CA PRO A 116 -7.76 -5.35 6.30
C PRO A 116 -8.18 -6.65 7.01
N LEU A 117 -8.60 -7.63 6.22
CA LEU A 117 -8.80 -9.01 6.66
C LEU A 117 -7.51 -9.62 7.22
N GLN A 118 -6.38 -9.25 6.63
CA GLN A 118 -5.05 -9.72 6.98
C GLN A 118 -4.03 -8.64 6.63
N ALA A 119 -3.07 -8.41 7.52
CA ALA A 119 -1.89 -7.60 7.29
C ALA A 119 -0.64 -8.39 7.72
N GLU A 120 0.37 -8.45 6.86
CA GLU A 120 1.60 -9.20 7.09
C GLU A 120 2.82 -8.37 6.69
N GLU A 121 3.73 -8.17 7.65
CA GLU A 121 5.04 -7.61 7.37
C GLU A 121 5.96 -8.68 6.77
N ILE A 122 6.62 -8.34 5.67
CA ILE A 122 7.56 -9.19 4.96
C ILE A 122 8.90 -8.47 4.96
N VAL A 123 9.91 -9.12 5.54
CA VAL A 123 11.29 -8.63 5.57
C VAL A 123 12.16 -9.59 4.77
N SER A 124 12.86 -9.08 3.76
CA SER A 124 13.71 -9.89 2.89
C SER A 124 15.01 -9.16 2.55
N GLU A 125 16.08 -9.90 2.27
CA GLU A 125 17.30 -9.28 1.73
C GLU A 125 17.01 -8.64 0.37
N ARG A 126 17.41 -7.38 0.20
CA ARG A 126 17.28 -6.67 -1.07
C ARG A 126 18.18 -7.36 -2.09
N ARG A 127 17.58 -7.87 -3.17
CA ARG A 127 18.36 -8.47 -4.26
C ARG A 127 19.18 -7.35 -4.90
N ARG A 128 20.51 -7.41 -4.74
CA ARG A 128 21.42 -6.57 -5.51
C ARG A 128 21.23 -6.91 -6.98
N GLU A 129 20.53 -6.05 -7.71
CA GLU A 129 20.59 -6.06 -9.16
C GLU A 129 22.06 -5.92 -9.56
N ARG A 130 22.57 -6.92 -10.29
CA ARG A 130 23.94 -6.97 -10.78
C ARG A 130 24.05 -6.26 -12.12
#